data_AF-A0A522B296-F1
#
_entry.id   AF-A0A522B296-F1
#
_cell.length_a   1.000
_cell.length_b   1.000
_cell.length_c   1.000
_cell.angle_alpha   90.00
_cell.angle_beta   90.00
_cell.angle_gamma   90.00
#
_symmetry.space_group_name_H-M   'P 1'
#
loop_
_entity.id
_entity.type
_entity.pdbx_description
1 polymer ?
#
loop_
_entity_poly.entity_id
_entity_poly.type
_entity_poly.pdbx_seq_one_letter_code
_entity_poly.pdbx_strand_id
1 'polypeptide(L)'
;MPEKKPRKSKAAGRRRRKPAGASTGLLATELQAAPPPGEVADLHRTIEDDGGKALALYREPYGGRWVVLAALPIEKVEPTPYQRNLSDTHVRKLEAVIGKLGRFLDPIIAVRAPEGQPARYWTPNGHHRLSAMKTLGAKSITAIVVPEAAAAYQILALNTEKAHNLREKALEVIRMYKELTCLDGATEETYALEFEDPAFITLGLCYEERPRFSGGAYHPVLKRVDGFLRGHLRAALETRRTRAQTLLALDDLVVQKVEALKAKGLTSPYLKSFVVARINPVRFRPKEAEPLSFDEALDRMTKAAGKLNPEKVRIDDLARSGGAPDESG
;
A
#
# COMPACT_ATOMS: atom_id res chain seq x y z
N MET A 1 14.71 -28.27 -49.24
CA MET A 1 14.33 -28.50 -47.82
C MET A 1 14.77 -27.28 -47.02
N PRO A 2 13.85 -26.56 -46.36
CA PRO A 2 14.19 -25.30 -45.69
C PRO A 2 14.85 -25.56 -44.32
N GLU A 3 16.00 -24.93 -44.10
CA GLU A 3 16.76 -24.96 -42.86
C GLU A 3 15.97 -24.33 -41.70
N LYS A 4 15.88 -25.07 -40.58
CA LYS A 4 15.28 -24.61 -39.33
C LYS A 4 16.15 -23.52 -38.69
N LYS A 5 15.67 -22.27 -38.66
CA LYS A 5 16.23 -21.21 -37.82
C LYS A 5 16.09 -21.57 -36.32
N PRO A 6 17.12 -21.35 -35.48
CA PRO A 6 17.04 -21.64 -34.06
C PRO A 6 16.13 -20.64 -33.32
N ARG A 7 15.29 -21.16 -32.42
CA ARG A 7 14.40 -20.38 -31.55
C ARG A 7 15.25 -19.56 -30.56
N LYS A 8 15.14 -18.23 -30.62
CA LYS A 8 15.69 -17.32 -29.59
C LYS A 8 15.01 -17.59 -28.25
N SER A 9 15.81 -17.82 -27.20
CA SER A 9 15.37 -18.06 -25.84
C SER A 9 14.62 -16.85 -25.27
N LYS A 10 13.56 -17.12 -24.51
CA LYS A 10 12.76 -16.12 -23.80
C LYS A 10 13.68 -15.32 -22.86
N ALA A 11 13.59 -13.99 -22.93
CA ALA A 11 14.28 -13.10 -22.01
C ALA A 11 13.89 -13.47 -20.57
N ALA A 12 14.88 -13.92 -19.79
CA ALA A 12 14.71 -14.25 -18.38
C ALA A 12 14.25 -13.00 -17.63
N GLY A 13 13.18 -13.15 -16.84
CA GLY A 13 12.75 -12.12 -15.90
C GLY A 13 13.94 -11.62 -15.08
N ARG A 14 13.95 -10.31 -14.82
CA ARG A 14 15.01 -9.60 -14.06
C ARG A 14 15.30 -10.41 -12.79
N ARG A 15 16.39 -11.18 -12.80
CA ARG A 15 16.78 -12.04 -11.69
C ARG A 15 17.04 -11.13 -10.50
N ARG A 16 16.31 -11.33 -9.40
CA ARG A 16 16.52 -10.64 -8.12
C ARG A 16 18.02 -10.70 -7.83
N ARG A 17 18.69 -9.54 -7.72
CA ARG A 17 20.13 -9.47 -7.41
C ARG A 17 20.32 -10.23 -6.10
N LYS A 18 20.97 -11.39 -6.17
CA LYS A 18 21.38 -12.11 -4.96
C LYS A 18 22.38 -11.21 -4.23
N PRO A 19 22.23 -10.99 -2.91
CA PRO A 19 23.26 -10.35 -2.12
C PRO A 19 24.60 -11.07 -2.36
N ALA A 20 25.70 -10.33 -2.40
CA ALA A 20 27.02 -10.78 -2.87
C ALA A 20 27.74 -11.80 -1.96
N GLY A 21 27.00 -12.67 -1.27
CA GLY A 21 27.56 -13.79 -0.50
C GLY A 21 28.06 -13.44 0.91
N ALA A 22 28.11 -12.17 1.31
CA ALA A 22 28.35 -11.77 2.70
C ALA A 22 27.01 -11.51 3.41
N SER A 23 26.81 -12.12 4.58
CA SER A 23 25.70 -11.77 5.47
C SER A 23 25.84 -10.30 5.88
N THR A 24 24.79 -9.51 5.70
CA THR A 24 24.74 -8.10 6.12
C THR A 24 24.11 -8.00 7.50
N GLY A 25 24.64 -7.14 8.37
CA GLY A 25 24.10 -6.87 9.70
C GLY A 25 24.96 -7.42 10.84
N LEU A 26 24.40 -7.39 12.04
CA LEU A 26 25.02 -7.85 13.29
C LEU A 26 24.72 -9.34 13.55
N LEU A 27 25.67 -10.02 14.19
CA LEU A 27 25.47 -11.35 14.76
C LEU A 27 24.57 -11.28 16.00
N ALA A 28 23.92 -12.38 16.34
CA ALA A 28 23.04 -12.46 17.51
C ALA A 28 23.75 -12.07 18.82
N THR A 29 25.02 -12.47 18.98
CA THR A 29 25.85 -12.11 20.14
C THR A 29 26.23 -10.63 20.18
N GLU A 30 26.17 -9.95 19.04
CA GLU A 30 26.55 -8.53 18.94
C GLU A 30 25.39 -7.61 19.30
N LEU A 31 24.13 -8.08 19.34
CA LEU A 31 22.97 -7.20 19.54
C LEU A 31 22.98 -6.46 20.90
N GLN A 32 23.74 -6.96 21.88
CA GLN A 32 23.91 -6.34 23.20
C GLN A 32 25.38 -6.09 23.57
N ALA A 33 26.31 -6.23 22.63
CA ALA A 33 27.75 -6.15 22.90
C ALA A 33 28.29 -4.71 23.11
N ALA A 34 27.41 -3.70 23.14
CA ALA A 34 27.76 -2.30 23.36
C ALA A 34 26.79 -1.68 24.38
N PRO A 35 27.19 -0.66 25.16
CA PRO A 35 26.26 0.08 25.99
C PRO A 35 25.29 0.92 25.14
N PRO A 36 24.03 1.13 25.61
CA PRO A 36 23.08 1.98 24.91
C PRO A 36 23.53 3.45 24.92
N PRO A 37 23.30 4.21 23.84
CA PRO A 37 23.57 5.65 23.80
C PRO A 37 22.62 6.41 24.73
N GLY A 38 22.97 7.66 25.06
CA GLY A 38 22.22 8.51 26.01
C GLY A 38 20.73 8.61 25.70
N GLU A 39 20.36 8.81 24.43
CA GLU A 39 18.96 8.91 24.00
C GLU A 39 18.14 7.64 24.31
N VAL A 40 18.75 6.45 24.25
CA VAL A 40 18.09 5.19 24.59
C VAL A 40 17.97 5.02 26.10
N ALA A 41 18.96 5.49 26.86
CA ALA A 41 18.88 5.54 28.32
C ALA A 41 17.80 6.54 28.80
N ASP A 42 17.66 7.68 28.12
CA ASP A 42 16.59 8.65 28.37
C ASP A 42 15.22 8.07 28.04
N LEU A 43 15.10 7.37 26.92
CA LEU A 43 13.87 6.67 26.56
C LEU A 43 13.50 5.59 27.59
N HIS A 44 14.48 4.82 28.08
CA HIS A 44 14.25 3.86 29.17
C HIS A 44 13.67 4.56 30.41
N ARG A 45 14.32 5.62 30.90
CA ARG A 45 13.80 6.38 32.06
C ARG A 45 12.39 6.91 31.81
N THR A 46 12.16 7.51 30.65
CA THR A 46 10.86 8.03 30.24
C THR A 46 9.77 6.94 30.26
N ILE A 47 10.09 5.73 29.82
CA ILE A 47 9.16 4.59 29.87
C ILE A 47 8.79 4.23 31.31
N GLU A 48 9.76 4.24 32.22
CA GLU A 48 9.50 3.96 33.64
C GLU A 48 8.72 5.10 34.32
N ASP A 49 9.03 6.36 34.02
CA ASP A 49 8.30 7.53 34.51
C ASP A 49 6.85 7.56 34.01
N ASP A 50 6.63 7.07 32.79
CA ASP A 50 5.29 6.86 32.24
C ASP A 50 4.57 5.63 32.84
N GLY A 51 5.14 4.94 33.84
CA GLY A 51 4.53 3.79 34.50
C GLY A 51 4.62 2.49 33.69
N GLY A 52 5.42 2.49 32.63
CA GLY A 52 5.79 1.29 31.88
C GLY A 52 7.02 0.60 32.47
N LYS A 53 7.51 -0.41 31.76
CA LYS A 53 8.75 -1.12 32.12
C LYS A 53 9.57 -1.46 30.88
N ALA A 54 10.83 -1.02 30.85
CA ALA A 54 11.79 -1.54 29.87
C ALA A 54 12.17 -2.98 30.26
N LEU A 55 11.96 -3.91 29.33
CA LEU A 55 12.23 -5.34 29.48
C LEU A 55 13.62 -5.70 28.92
N ALA A 56 14.01 -5.11 27.79
CA ALA A 56 15.33 -5.29 27.19
C ALA A 56 15.72 -4.10 26.30
N LEU A 57 17.00 -3.77 26.28
CA LEU A 57 17.61 -2.85 25.34
C LEU A 57 18.53 -3.65 24.42
N TYR A 58 18.40 -3.48 23.11
CA TYR A 58 19.19 -4.21 22.13
C TYR A 58 19.26 -3.46 20.80
N ARG A 59 20.21 -3.87 19.96
CA ARG A 59 20.33 -3.41 18.57
C ARG A 59 19.55 -4.34 17.64
N GLU A 60 18.77 -3.78 16.72
CA GLU A 60 18.14 -4.59 15.68
C GLU A 60 19.21 -5.18 14.73
N PRO A 61 18.99 -6.39 14.20
CA PRO A 61 20.07 -7.19 13.61
C PRO A 61 20.55 -6.71 12.24
N TYR A 62 19.81 -5.84 11.54
CA TYR A 62 20.14 -5.47 10.17
C TYR A 62 20.98 -4.18 10.10
N GLY A 63 20.46 -3.09 10.66
CA GLY A 63 21.13 -1.77 10.67
C GLY A 63 21.88 -1.46 11.97
N GLY A 64 21.75 -2.31 13.00
CA GLY A 64 22.35 -2.09 14.31
C GLY A 64 21.72 -0.94 15.10
N ARG A 65 20.51 -0.49 14.74
CA ARG A 65 19.82 0.59 15.46
C ARG A 65 19.32 0.12 16.82
N TRP A 66 19.38 1.00 17.81
CA TRP A 66 18.93 0.69 19.16
C TRP A 66 17.41 0.73 19.27
N VAL A 67 16.84 -0.26 19.94
CA VAL A 67 15.41 -0.35 20.25
C VAL A 67 15.22 -0.83 21.69
N VAL A 68 14.05 -0.55 22.25
CA VAL A 68 13.68 -0.96 23.61
C VAL A 68 12.47 -1.89 23.56
N LEU A 69 12.61 -3.14 23.97
CA LEU A 69 11.47 -3.99 24.26
C LEU A 69 10.90 -3.53 25.62
N ALA A 70 9.63 -3.14 25.66
CA ALA A 70 8.98 -2.61 26.84
C ALA A 70 7.56 -3.16 27.03
N ALA A 71 7.08 -3.15 28.28
CA ALA A 71 5.67 -3.23 28.61
C ALA A 71 5.16 -1.81 28.85
N LEU A 72 4.22 -1.34 28.02
CA LEU A 72 3.64 -0.01 28.12
C LEU A 72 2.25 -0.08 28.77
N PRO A 73 1.83 0.90 29.58
CA PRO A 73 0.45 1.01 30.03
C PRO A 73 -0.46 1.22 28.83
N ILE A 74 -1.45 0.35 28.63
CA ILE A 74 -2.18 0.25 27.36
C ILE A 74 -2.98 1.52 27.05
N GLU A 75 -3.43 2.22 28.10
CA GLU A 75 -4.19 3.46 28.04
C GLU A 75 -3.36 4.66 27.58
N LYS A 76 -2.03 4.55 27.63
CA LYS A 76 -1.10 5.57 27.14
C LYS A 76 -0.68 5.36 25.68
N VAL A 77 -1.16 4.30 25.04
CA VAL A 77 -0.83 3.92 23.66
C VAL A 77 -2.04 4.12 22.76
N GLU A 78 -1.85 4.89 21.70
CA GLU A 78 -2.85 5.11 20.64
C GLU A 78 -2.28 4.76 19.25
N PRO A 79 -3.13 4.44 18.26
CA PRO A 79 -2.67 4.32 16.87
C PRO A 79 -2.09 5.65 16.38
N THR A 80 -1.20 5.59 15.39
CA THR A 80 -0.83 6.82 14.68
C THR A 80 -2.04 7.39 13.94
N PRO A 81 -2.19 8.73 13.83
CA PRO A 81 -3.35 9.34 13.16
C PRO A 81 -3.54 8.93 11.68
N TYR A 82 -2.46 8.51 11.02
CA TYR A 82 -2.40 8.16 9.59
C TYR A 82 -2.45 6.64 9.33
N GLN A 83 -2.75 5.83 10.34
CA GLN A 83 -2.82 4.38 10.17
C GLN A 83 -4.05 3.90 9.39
N ARG A 84 -3.96 2.66 8.88
CA ARG A 84 -5.07 1.95 8.21
C ARG A 84 -6.32 2.00 9.08
N ASN A 85 -7.49 2.14 8.43
CA ASN A 85 -8.77 1.95 9.10
C ASN A 85 -8.80 0.59 9.81
N LEU A 86 -9.25 0.59 11.07
CA LEU A 86 -9.46 -0.63 11.82
C LEU A 86 -10.46 -1.55 11.09
N SER A 87 -10.21 -2.85 11.14
CA SER A 87 -11.11 -3.85 10.56
C SER A 87 -11.70 -4.67 11.68
N ASP A 88 -12.97 -4.42 12.00
CA ASP A 88 -13.67 -5.05 13.12
C ASP A 88 -13.63 -6.58 13.04
N THR A 89 -13.70 -7.13 11.83
CA THR A 89 -13.63 -8.58 11.61
C THR A 89 -12.26 -9.16 11.96
N HIS A 90 -11.17 -8.45 11.67
CA HIS A 90 -9.83 -8.87 12.06
C HIS A 90 -9.61 -8.69 13.57
N VAL A 91 -10.10 -7.61 14.17
CA VAL A 91 -10.02 -7.39 15.62
C VAL A 91 -10.73 -8.49 16.38
N ARG A 92 -11.99 -8.79 16.05
CA ARG A 92 -12.75 -9.87 16.71
C ARG A 92 -12.09 -11.24 16.59
N LYS A 93 -11.45 -11.53 15.45
CA LYS A 93 -10.67 -12.76 15.28
C LYS A 93 -9.45 -12.80 16.20
N LEU A 94 -8.69 -11.71 16.27
CA LEU A 94 -7.53 -11.61 17.17
C LEU A 94 -7.95 -11.71 18.63
N GLU A 95 -8.99 -10.99 19.03
CA GLU A 95 -9.60 -11.05 20.36
C GLU A 95 -9.94 -12.50 20.74
N ALA A 96 -10.70 -13.20 19.88
CA ALA A 96 -11.11 -14.58 20.13
C ALA A 96 -9.91 -15.54 20.24
N VAL A 97 -8.90 -15.41 19.38
CA VAL A 97 -7.72 -16.29 19.40
C VAL A 97 -6.82 -16.00 20.61
N ILE A 98 -6.56 -14.73 20.91
CA ILE A 98 -5.76 -14.31 22.07
C ILE A 98 -6.47 -14.74 23.36
N GLY A 99 -7.77 -14.45 23.48
CA GLY A 99 -8.57 -14.83 24.64
C GLY A 99 -8.64 -16.35 24.84
N LYS A 100 -8.81 -17.13 23.76
CA LYS A 100 -8.84 -18.59 23.82
C LYS A 100 -7.49 -19.20 24.18
N LEU A 101 -6.38 -18.68 23.63
CA LEU A 101 -5.04 -19.21 23.87
C LEU A 101 -4.40 -18.66 25.16
N GLY A 102 -4.89 -17.54 25.68
CA GLY A 102 -4.31 -16.83 26.82
C GLY A 102 -2.90 -16.31 26.54
N ARG A 103 -2.58 -15.99 25.29
CA ARG A 103 -1.20 -15.62 24.87
C ARG A 103 -1.19 -14.43 23.93
N PHE A 104 -0.32 -13.47 24.23
CA PHE A 104 0.06 -12.37 23.36
C PHE A 104 1.56 -12.48 23.08
N LEU A 105 1.93 -12.87 21.85
CA LEU A 105 3.30 -13.25 21.50
C LEU A 105 4.02 -12.28 20.55
N ASP A 106 3.27 -11.35 19.97
CA ASP A 106 3.76 -10.47 18.91
C ASP A 106 3.66 -9.00 19.36
N PRO A 107 4.75 -8.43 19.92
CA PRO A 107 4.79 -7.05 20.38
C PRO A 107 4.43 -6.05 19.29
N ILE A 108 3.70 -5.00 19.64
CA ILE A 108 3.45 -3.88 18.72
C ILE A 108 4.73 -3.07 18.51
N ILE A 109 4.81 -2.28 17.44
CA ILE A 109 5.84 -1.24 17.34
C ILE A 109 5.29 0.04 17.94
N ALA A 110 6.10 0.76 18.70
CA ALA A 110 5.73 2.04 19.30
C ALA A 110 6.82 3.10 19.11
N VAL A 111 6.41 4.36 19.08
CA VAL A 111 7.27 5.54 19.15
C VAL A 111 6.70 6.49 20.20
N ARG A 112 7.50 7.44 20.68
CA ARG A 112 6.97 8.56 21.47
C ARG A 112 6.02 9.40 20.61
N ALA A 113 4.87 9.72 21.16
CA ALA A 113 3.98 10.70 20.54
C ALA A 113 4.62 12.10 20.64
N PRO A 114 4.40 12.98 19.64
CA PRO A 114 4.79 14.39 19.74
C PRO A 114 4.22 15.05 20.98
N GLU A 115 4.96 16.02 21.52
CA GLU A 115 4.54 16.77 22.71
C GLU A 115 3.19 17.48 22.48
N GLY A 116 2.36 17.53 23.53
CA GLY A 116 1.01 18.11 23.48
C GLY A 116 -0.10 17.18 22.96
N GLN A 117 0.23 15.95 22.54
CA GLN A 117 -0.76 14.92 22.23
C GLN A 117 -1.29 14.25 23.52
N PRO A 118 -2.56 13.79 23.55
CA PRO A 118 -3.12 13.11 24.72
C PRO A 118 -2.47 11.74 24.96
N ALA A 119 -2.06 11.06 23.90
CA ALA A 119 -1.32 9.80 23.97
C ALA A 119 0.16 10.06 24.28
N ARG A 120 0.80 9.18 25.07
CA ARG A 120 2.25 9.24 25.31
C ARG A 120 3.04 8.45 24.26
N TYR A 121 2.41 7.43 23.69
CA TYR A 121 2.98 6.59 22.65
C TYR A 121 2.03 6.45 21.47
N TRP A 122 2.62 6.39 20.29
CA TRP A 122 1.91 5.99 19.08
C TRP A 122 2.40 4.66 18.58
N THR A 123 1.48 3.82 18.11
CA THR A 123 1.83 2.58 17.43
C THR A 123 1.72 2.76 15.91
N PRO A 124 2.83 2.79 15.15
CA PRO A 124 2.79 2.78 13.67
C PRO A 124 2.58 1.38 13.08
N ASN A 125 2.73 0.32 13.87
CA ASN A 125 2.35 -1.05 13.51
C ASN A 125 1.83 -1.79 14.75
N GLY A 126 0.58 -2.26 14.69
CA GLY A 126 -0.04 -3.00 15.78
C GLY A 126 -1.46 -2.58 16.12
N HIS A 127 -2.10 -1.71 15.34
CA HIS A 127 -3.43 -1.18 15.70
C HIS A 127 -4.50 -2.25 15.98
N HIS A 128 -4.61 -3.30 15.15
CA HIS A 128 -5.55 -4.40 15.39
C HIS A 128 -5.23 -5.18 16.68
N ARG A 129 -3.94 -5.38 16.97
CA ARG A 129 -3.46 -6.06 18.19
C ARG A 129 -3.73 -5.21 19.43
N LEU A 130 -3.43 -3.91 19.37
CA LEU A 130 -3.74 -2.95 20.42
C LEU A 130 -5.26 -2.93 20.71
N SER A 131 -6.08 -2.86 19.65
CA SER A 131 -7.54 -2.82 19.79
C SER A 131 -8.08 -4.10 20.42
N ALA A 132 -7.62 -5.28 19.95
CA ALA A 132 -8.02 -6.56 20.54
C ALA A 132 -7.63 -6.66 22.02
N MET A 133 -6.43 -6.22 22.38
CA MET A 133 -5.96 -6.22 23.77
C MET A 133 -6.75 -5.24 24.66
N LYS A 134 -7.10 -4.05 24.14
CA LYS A 134 -8.00 -3.11 24.84
C LYS A 134 -9.37 -3.75 25.09
N THR A 135 -9.96 -4.42 24.10
CA THR A 135 -11.24 -5.12 24.25
C THR A 135 -11.18 -6.27 25.26
N LEU A 136 -10.08 -7.02 25.29
CA LEU A 136 -9.84 -8.08 26.29
C LEU A 136 -9.57 -7.55 27.71
N GLY A 137 -9.49 -6.23 27.91
CA GLY A 137 -9.24 -5.63 29.21
C GLY A 137 -7.79 -5.79 29.71
N ALA A 138 -6.83 -5.92 28.78
CA ALA A 138 -5.42 -5.94 29.15
C ALA A 138 -5.03 -4.62 29.84
N LYS A 139 -4.12 -4.68 30.82
CA LYS A 139 -3.61 -3.50 31.54
C LYS A 139 -2.35 -2.92 30.90
N SER A 140 -1.57 -3.77 30.24
CA SER A 140 -0.33 -3.39 29.57
C SER A 140 -0.21 -4.11 28.23
N ILE A 141 0.64 -3.59 27.36
CA ILE A 141 0.95 -4.17 26.06
C ILE A 141 2.45 -4.20 25.84
N THR A 142 2.97 -5.33 25.37
CA THR A 142 4.38 -5.45 25.00
C THR A 142 4.61 -4.74 23.67
N ALA A 143 5.64 -3.91 23.61
CA ALA A 143 6.01 -3.12 22.44
C ALA A 143 7.52 -3.11 22.20
N ILE A 144 7.93 -3.03 20.95
CA ILE A 144 9.28 -2.61 20.56
C ILE A 144 9.21 -1.10 20.32
N VAL A 145 9.81 -0.33 21.22
CA VAL A 145 9.85 1.12 21.19
C VAL A 145 11.08 1.58 20.43
N VAL A 146 10.85 2.36 19.37
CA VAL A 146 11.88 2.96 18.54
C VAL A 146 12.15 4.38 19.04
N PRO A 147 13.42 4.75 19.35
CA PRO A 147 13.77 6.09 19.82
C PRO A 147 13.39 7.20 18.84
N GLU A 148 13.64 6.98 17.56
CA GLU A 148 13.45 8.00 16.53
C GLU A 148 11.97 8.15 16.15
N ALA A 149 11.32 9.24 16.55
CA ALA A 149 9.92 9.51 16.22
C ALA A 149 9.63 9.52 14.70
N ALA A 150 10.61 9.95 13.88
CA ALA A 150 10.53 9.94 12.43
C ALA A 150 10.41 8.53 11.82
N ALA A 151 10.84 7.48 12.56
CA ALA A 151 10.72 6.10 12.11
C ALA A 151 9.26 5.67 11.94
N ALA A 152 8.30 6.34 12.58
CA ALA A 152 6.88 6.01 12.46
C ALA A 152 6.37 5.97 11.01
N TYR A 153 6.86 6.89 10.16
CA TYR A 153 6.56 6.92 8.72
C TYR A 153 7.25 5.80 7.95
N GLN A 154 8.49 5.47 8.32
CA GLN A 154 9.27 4.39 7.70
C GLN A 154 8.67 3.01 8.04
N ILE A 155 8.19 2.82 9.27
CA ILE A 155 7.59 1.57 9.76
C ILE A 155 6.29 1.27 9.03
N LEU A 156 5.53 2.29 8.60
CA LEU A 156 4.36 2.08 7.75
C LEU A 156 4.75 1.42 6.41
N ALA A 157 5.87 1.84 5.80
CA ALA A 157 6.39 1.24 4.57
C ALA A 157 6.91 -0.20 4.79
N LEU A 158 7.30 -0.57 6.01
CA LEU A 158 7.76 -1.91 6.36
C LEU A 158 6.62 -2.93 6.53
N ASN A 159 5.36 -2.50 6.62
CA ASN A 159 4.17 -3.35 6.71
C ASN A 159 3.81 -4.02 5.35
N THR A 160 4.76 -4.77 4.80
CA THR A 160 4.65 -5.43 3.49
C THR A 160 3.92 -6.78 3.54
N GLU A 161 3.59 -7.30 4.73
CA GLU A 161 2.99 -8.64 4.92
C GLU A 161 1.57 -8.80 4.38
N LYS A 162 0.83 -7.71 4.24
CA LYS A 162 -0.48 -7.73 3.59
C LYS A 162 -0.42 -6.72 2.47
N ALA A 163 -0.27 -7.19 1.23
CA ALA A 163 -0.52 -6.38 0.06
C ALA A 163 -1.87 -5.70 0.28
N HIS A 164 -1.85 -4.39 0.47
CA HIS A 164 -3.07 -3.62 0.64
C HIS A 164 -3.97 -3.94 -0.54
N ASN A 165 -5.28 -4.10 -0.27
CA ASN A 165 -6.19 -4.07 -1.39
C ASN A 165 -6.00 -2.70 -2.08
N LEU A 166 -6.00 -2.67 -3.41
CA LEU A 166 -5.72 -1.47 -4.19
C LEU A 166 -6.48 -0.22 -3.71
N ARG A 167 -7.73 -0.39 -3.27
CA ARG A 167 -8.58 0.68 -2.77
C ARG A 167 -8.07 1.27 -1.46
N GLU A 168 -7.72 0.42 -0.49
CA GLU A 168 -7.17 0.86 0.79
C GLU A 168 -5.89 1.67 0.57
N LYS A 169 -4.99 1.16 -0.28
CA LYS A 169 -3.73 1.86 -0.57
C LYS A 169 -3.95 3.21 -1.25
N ALA A 170 -4.81 3.24 -2.27
CA ALA A 170 -5.13 4.47 -2.99
C ALA A 170 -5.78 5.53 -2.08
N LEU A 171 -6.67 5.11 -1.16
CA LEU A 171 -7.29 6.01 -0.19
C LEU A 171 -6.29 6.54 0.85
N GLU A 172 -5.34 5.71 1.30
CA GLU A 172 -4.26 6.13 2.20
C GLU A 172 -3.36 7.18 1.53
N VAL A 173 -2.93 6.90 0.30
CA VAL A 173 -2.05 7.79 -0.48
C VAL A 173 -2.72 9.14 -0.75
N ILE A 174 -4.00 9.19 -1.15
CA ILE A 174 -4.66 10.48 -1.42
C ILE A 174 -4.92 11.30 -0.14
N ARG A 175 -5.15 10.65 1.00
CA ARG A 175 -5.27 11.34 2.30
C ARG A 175 -3.94 12.01 2.66
N MET A 176 -2.85 11.25 2.61
CA MET A 176 -1.50 11.76 2.81
C MET A 176 -1.19 12.92 1.85
N TYR A 177 -1.48 12.74 0.56
CA TYR A 177 -1.27 13.77 -0.46
C TYR A 177 -1.94 15.09 -0.09
N LYS A 178 -3.22 15.06 0.33
CA LYS A 178 -3.99 16.26 0.71
C LYS A 178 -3.42 16.96 1.92
N GLU A 179 -2.98 16.23 2.94
CA GLU A 179 -2.32 16.82 4.12
C GLU A 179 -1.02 17.53 3.73
N LEU A 180 -0.23 16.92 2.84
CA LEU A 180 1.03 17.51 2.35
C LEU A 180 0.82 18.78 1.51
N THR A 181 -0.40 19.05 0.99
CA THR A 181 -0.69 20.32 0.28
C THR A 181 -0.66 21.56 1.17
N CYS A 182 -0.64 21.37 2.49
CA CYS A 182 -0.48 22.43 3.47
C CYS A 182 1.00 22.84 3.66
N LEU A 183 1.95 22.02 3.22
CA LEU A 183 3.38 22.28 3.35
C LEU A 183 3.90 23.03 2.11
N ASP A 184 4.62 24.12 2.34
CA ASP A 184 5.28 24.86 1.26
C ASP A 184 6.45 24.05 0.66
N GLY A 185 6.58 24.09 -0.66
CA GLY A 185 7.66 23.40 -1.38
C GLY A 185 7.46 21.88 -1.60
N ALA A 186 6.40 21.28 -1.07
CA ALA A 186 6.10 19.87 -1.31
C ALA A 186 5.74 19.59 -2.79
N THR A 187 6.33 18.55 -3.37
CA THR A 187 6.08 18.08 -4.75
C THR A 187 5.87 16.57 -4.77
N GLU A 188 5.28 16.02 -5.85
CA GLU A 188 5.08 14.57 -5.95
C GLU A 188 6.40 13.80 -6.03
N GLU A 189 7.43 14.39 -6.64
CA GLU A 189 8.76 13.76 -6.76
C GLU A 189 9.44 13.62 -5.38
N THR A 190 9.27 14.61 -4.50
CA THR A 190 9.84 14.59 -3.14
C THR A 190 9.28 13.45 -2.29
N TYR A 191 8.00 13.12 -2.47
CA TYR A 191 7.28 12.09 -1.70
C TYR A 191 6.98 10.83 -2.53
N ALA A 192 7.75 10.58 -3.59
CA ALA A 192 7.52 9.48 -4.51
C ALA A 192 7.65 8.11 -3.83
N LEU A 193 8.48 8.01 -2.78
CA LEU A 193 8.65 6.77 -2.01
C LEU A 193 7.39 6.45 -1.21
N GLU A 194 6.82 7.48 -0.56
CA GLU A 194 5.63 7.39 0.27
C GLU A 194 4.37 7.16 -0.56
N PHE A 195 4.28 7.80 -1.73
CA PHE A 195 3.17 7.60 -2.66
C PHE A 195 3.24 6.24 -3.37
N GLU A 196 4.42 5.63 -3.48
CA GLU A 196 4.76 4.35 -4.12
C GLU A 196 4.46 4.26 -5.63
N ASP A 197 3.24 4.61 -6.03
CA ASP A 197 2.74 4.56 -7.40
C ASP A 197 1.87 5.80 -7.68
N PRO A 198 2.19 6.62 -8.70
CA PRO A 198 1.38 7.78 -9.06
C PRO A 198 -0.10 7.45 -9.33
N ALA A 199 -0.40 6.23 -9.80
CA ALA A 199 -1.77 5.80 -10.05
C ALA A 199 -2.61 5.74 -8.75
N PHE A 200 -1.99 5.54 -7.58
CA PHE A 200 -2.70 5.53 -6.30
C PHE A 200 -3.31 6.89 -5.96
N ILE A 201 -2.69 7.99 -6.38
CA ILE A 201 -3.21 9.35 -6.16
C ILE A 201 -4.52 9.54 -6.95
N THR A 202 -4.48 9.24 -8.26
CA THR A 202 -5.64 9.37 -9.15
C THR A 202 -6.76 8.40 -8.75
N LEU A 203 -6.43 7.14 -8.46
CA LEU A 203 -7.41 6.14 -8.00
C LEU A 203 -8.01 6.52 -6.65
N GLY A 204 -7.23 7.11 -5.75
CA GLY A 204 -7.70 7.55 -4.44
C GLY A 204 -8.82 8.56 -4.56
N LEU A 205 -8.66 9.56 -5.44
CA LEU A 205 -9.70 10.52 -5.78
C LEU A 205 -10.97 9.84 -6.35
N CYS A 206 -10.81 8.86 -7.25
CA CYS A 206 -11.94 8.10 -7.76
C CYS A 206 -12.69 7.33 -6.66
N TYR A 207 -11.97 6.76 -5.67
CA TYR A 207 -12.58 6.03 -4.56
C TYR A 207 -13.25 6.93 -3.52
N GLU A 208 -12.74 8.14 -3.31
CA GLU A 208 -13.40 9.14 -2.46
C GLU A 208 -14.75 9.55 -3.07
N GLU A 209 -14.82 9.76 -4.39
CA GLU A 209 -16.05 10.11 -5.08
C GLU A 209 -16.99 8.90 -5.22
N ARG A 210 -16.45 7.73 -5.57
CA ARG A 210 -17.22 6.51 -5.81
C ARG A 210 -16.61 5.34 -5.02
N PRO A 211 -17.08 5.06 -3.79
CA PRO A 211 -16.54 4.00 -2.93
C PRO A 211 -16.53 2.59 -3.56
N ARG A 212 -17.45 2.30 -4.48
CA ARG A 212 -17.55 1.00 -5.19
C ARG A 212 -16.87 0.99 -6.56
N PHE A 213 -16.06 2.01 -6.87
CA PHE A 213 -15.30 2.09 -8.11
C PHE A 213 -14.43 0.83 -8.33
N SER A 214 -14.30 0.37 -9.57
CA SER A 214 -13.58 -0.86 -9.88
C SER A 214 -12.13 -0.58 -10.32
N GLY A 215 -11.37 0.12 -9.48
CA GLY A 215 -10.03 0.63 -9.85
C GLY A 215 -9.05 -0.45 -10.29
N GLY A 216 -9.22 -1.70 -9.84
CA GLY A 216 -8.39 -2.84 -10.26
C GLY A 216 -8.42 -3.13 -11.76
N ALA A 217 -9.52 -2.80 -12.44
CA ALA A 217 -9.62 -2.95 -13.89
C ALA A 217 -8.73 -1.94 -14.65
N TYR A 218 -8.48 -0.76 -14.06
CA TYR A 218 -7.77 0.36 -14.68
C TYR A 218 -6.32 0.48 -14.23
N HIS A 219 -5.96 -0.01 -13.04
CA HIS A 219 -4.60 0.10 -12.51
C HIS A 219 -3.50 -0.39 -13.49
N PRO A 220 -3.67 -1.48 -14.25
CA PRO A 220 -2.65 -1.90 -15.23
C PRO A 220 -2.38 -0.91 -16.36
N VAL A 221 -3.39 -0.15 -16.81
CA VAL A 221 -3.18 0.90 -17.82
C VAL A 221 -2.60 2.15 -17.17
N LEU A 222 -3.10 2.53 -15.98
CA LEU A 222 -2.63 3.71 -15.23
C LEU A 222 -1.14 3.60 -14.88
N LYS A 223 -0.67 2.42 -14.45
CA LYS A 223 0.77 2.17 -14.21
C LYS A 223 1.69 2.50 -15.38
N ARG A 224 1.16 2.57 -16.61
CA ARG A 224 1.93 2.82 -17.83
C ARG A 224 1.79 4.24 -18.36
N VAL A 225 0.80 5.01 -17.91
CA VAL A 225 0.45 6.32 -18.49
C VAL A 225 0.30 7.44 -17.46
N ASP A 226 0.11 7.08 -16.19
CA ASP A 226 -0.01 8.03 -15.08
C ASP A 226 1.34 8.15 -14.39
N GLY A 227 2.02 9.29 -14.58
CA GLY A 227 3.31 9.59 -13.96
C GLY A 227 3.18 10.62 -12.83
N PHE A 228 4.23 10.79 -12.03
CA PHE A 228 4.31 11.88 -11.07
C PHE A 228 4.33 13.23 -11.79
N LEU A 229 3.59 14.19 -11.25
CA LEU A 229 3.46 15.54 -11.78
C LEU A 229 4.54 16.45 -11.20
N ARG A 230 5.00 17.39 -12.03
CA ARG A 230 5.92 18.44 -11.60
C ARG A 230 5.17 19.60 -10.96
N GLY A 231 5.83 20.31 -10.07
CA GLY A 231 5.30 21.47 -9.37
C GLY A 231 4.71 21.14 -8.00
N HIS A 232 4.18 22.18 -7.34
CA HIS A 232 3.67 22.06 -5.97
C HIS A 232 2.42 21.17 -5.91
N LEU A 233 2.31 20.38 -4.83
CA LEU A 233 1.21 19.43 -4.62
C LEU A 233 -0.17 20.09 -4.76
N ARG A 234 -0.35 21.34 -4.32
CA ARG A 234 -1.62 22.07 -4.45
C ARG A 234 -2.07 22.23 -5.91
N ALA A 235 -1.15 22.58 -6.81
CA ALA A 235 -1.47 22.74 -8.23
C ALA A 235 -1.58 21.38 -8.93
N ALA A 236 -0.74 20.42 -8.57
CA ALA A 236 -0.80 19.06 -9.09
C ALA A 236 -2.10 18.35 -8.69
N LEU A 237 -2.66 18.64 -7.50
CA LEU A 237 -3.95 18.10 -7.05
C LEU A 237 -5.10 18.43 -8.01
N GLU A 238 -5.14 19.64 -8.56
CA GLU A 238 -6.19 20.03 -9.53
C GLU A 238 -6.07 19.23 -10.83
N THR A 239 -4.85 19.00 -11.32
CA THR A 239 -4.61 18.09 -12.44
C THR A 239 -5.05 16.66 -12.11
N ARG A 240 -4.75 16.18 -10.90
CA ARG A 240 -5.18 14.85 -10.42
C ARG A 240 -6.70 14.73 -10.36
N ARG A 241 -7.42 15.78 -9.93
CA ARG A 241 -8.90 15.82 -9.94
C ARG A 241 -9.45 15.70 -11.35
N THR A 242 -8.91 16.44 -12.31
CA THR A 242 -9.30 16.33 -13.72
C THR A 242 -9.04 14.93 -14.27
N ARG A 243 -7.88 14.33 -13.96
CA ARG A 243 -7.58 12.94 -14.34
C ARG A 243 -8.57 11.95 -13.74
N ALA A 244 -8.92 12.10 -12.47
CA ALA A 244 -9.90 11.27 -11.79
C ALA A 244 -11.29 11.38 -12.43
N GLN A 245 -11.75 12.59 -12.74
CA GLN A 245 -13.03 12.81 -13.44
C GLN A 245 -13.05 12.16 -14.83
N THR A 246 -11.98 12.31 -15.62
CA THR A 246 -11.85 11.66 -16.92
C THR A 246 -11.92 10.13 -16.80
N LEU A 247 -11.28 9.56 -15.78
CA LEU A 247 -11.31 8.12 -15.52
C LEU A 247 -12.71 7.64 -15.09
N LEU A 248 -13.42 8.41 -14.26
CA LEU A 248 -14.80 8.11 -13.85
C LEU A 248 -15.77 8.19 -15.03
N ALA A 249 -15.62 9.16 -15.92
CA ALA A 249 -16.43 9.27 -17.13
C ALA A 249 -16.21 8.08 -18.09
N LEU A 250 -14.97 7.62 -18.22
CA LEU A 250 -14.68 6.38 -18.95
C LEU A 250 -15.33 5.16 -18.28
N ASP A 251 -15.34 5.10 -16.94
CA ASP A 251 -15.99 4.04 -16.18
C ASP A 251 -17.48 3.96 -16.45
N ASP A 252 -18.17 5.10 -16.55
CA ASP A 252 -19.60 5.16 -16.87
C ASP A 252 -19.90 4.48 -18.21
N LEU A 253 -19.09 4.77 -19.24
CA LEU A 253 -19.22 4.11 -20.55
C LEU A 253 -18.93 2.61 -20.47
N VAL A 254 -17.89 2.22 -19.72
CA VAL A 254 -17.54 0.80 -19.54
C VAL A 254 -18.64 0.05 -18.80
N VAL A 255 -19.23 0.63 -17.75
CA VAL A 255 -20.35 0.04 -17.02
C VAL A 255 -21.55 -0.17 -17.94
N GLN A 256 -21.90 0.81 -18.78
CA GLN A 256 -22.97 0.64 -19.77
C GLN A 256 -22.71 -0.56 -20.71
N LYS A 257 -21.47 -0.73 -21.18
CA LYS A 257 -21.11 -1.88 -22.02
C LYS A 257 -21.13 -3.21 -21.26
N VAL A 258 -20.71 -3.21 -19.99
CA VAL A 258 -20.76 -4.39 -19.11
C VAL A 258 -22.20 -4.82 -18.87
N GLU A 259 -23.11 -3.88 -18.58
CA GLU A 259 -24.53 -4.19 -18.39
C GLU A 259 -25.19 -4.68 -19.69
N ALA A 260 -24.85 -4.10 -20.85
CA ALA A 260 -25.30 -4.61 -22.15
C ALA A 260 -24.82 -6.05 -22.42
N LEU A 261 -23.60 -6.40 -22.02
CA LEU A 261 -23.10 -7.79 -22.13
C LEU A 261 -23.80 -8.74 -21.16
N LYS A 262 -24.07 -8.31 -19.91
CA LYS A 262 -24.82 -9.10 -18.93
C LYS A 262 -26.26 -9.37 -19.38
N ALA A 263 -26.93 -8.38 -19.95
CA ALA A 263 -28.29 -8.53 -20.49
C ALA A 263 -28.38 -9.62 -21.58
N LYS A 264 -27.25 -9.97 -22.20
CA LYS A 264 -27.13 -11.02 -23.21
C LYS A 264 -26.70 -12.37 -22.64
N GLY A 265 -26.66 -12.50 -21.32
CA GLY A 265 -26.30 -13.73 -20.62
C GLY A 265 -24.79 -13.90 -20.36
N LEU A 266 -23.95 -12.92 -20.68
CA LEU A 266 -22.53 -12.98 -20.30
C LEU A 266 -22.37 -12.50 -18.84
N THR A 267 -22.31 -13.45 -17.91
CA THR A 267 -22.07 -13.15 -16.49
C THR A 267 -20.70 -13.68 -16.05
N SER A 268 -19.78 -12.78 -15.70
CA SER A 268 -18.48 -13.14 -15.15
C SER A 268 -18.00 -12.06 -14.17
N PRO A 269 -17.35 -12.44 -13.05
CA PRO A 269 -16.74 -11.47 -12.14
C PRO A 269 -15.64 -10.64 -12.82
N TYR A 270 -15.05 -11.13 -13.93
CA TYR A 270 -13.98 -10.45 -14.67
C TYR A 270 -14.46 -9.64 -15.88
N LEU A 271 -15.77 -9.56 -16.10
CA LEU A 271 -16.34 -8.95 -17.32
C LEU A 271 -15.91 -7.49 -17.52
N LYS A 272 -15.83 -6.72 -16.43
CA LYS A 272 -15.35 -5.32 -16.49
C LYS A 272 -13.88 -5.24 -16.86
N SER A 273 -13.03 -6.04 -16.21
CA SER A 273 -11.61 -6.14 -16.55
C SER A 273 -11.38 -6.57 -18.00
N PHE A 274 -12.22 -7.46 -18.52
CA PHE A 274 -12.20 -7.85 -19.93
C PHE A 274 -12.50 -6.68 -20.86
N VAL A 275 -13.60 -5.94 -20.61
CA VAL A 275 -13.98 -4.78 -21.41
C VAL A 275 -12.86 -3.73 -21.41
N VAL A 276 -12.32 -3.40 -20.23
CA VAL A 276 -11.20 -2.45 -20.09
C VAL A 276 -9.96 -2.94 -20.85
N ALA A 277 -9.62 -4.22 -20.75
CA ALA A 277 -8.48 -4.80 -21.47
C ALA A 277 -8.66 -4.80 -23.00
N ARG A 278 -9.90 -4.78 -23.50
CA ARG A 278 -10.21 -4.74 -24.94
C ARG A 278 -10.06 -3.34 -25.52
N ILE A 279 -10.40 -2.32 -24.74
CA ILE A 279 -10.29 -0.90 -25.14
C ILE A 279 -8.91 -0.31 -24.83
N ASN A 280 -8.06 -1.01 -24.07
CA ASN A 280 -6.75 -0.54 -23.65
C ASN A 280 -5.77 -0.38 -24.85
N PRO A 281 -5.39 0.87 -25.22
CA PRO A 281 -4.52 1.13 -26.37
C PRO A 281 -3.07 0.73 -26.10
N VAL A 282 -2.68 0.57 -24.83
CA VAL A 282 -1.31 0.31 -24.40
C VAL A 282 -0.94 -1.19 -24.48
N ARG A 283 -1.95 -2.07 -24.52
CA ARG A 283 -1.75 -3.53 -24.62
C ARG A 283 -1.19 -3.97 -25.98
N PHE A 284 -1.52 -3.25 -27.05
CA PHE A 284 -1.21 -3.64 -28.43
C PHE A 284 -0.09 -2.79 -29.07
N ARG A 285 0.57 -1.92 -28.30
CA ARG A 285 1.67 -1.11 -28.82
C ARG A 285 3.01 -1.86 -28.79
N PRO A 286 3.86 -1.69 -29.83
CA PRO A 286 5.25 -2.14 -29.81
C PRO A 286 5.99 -1.57 -28.60
N LYS A 287 7.01 -2.28 -28.10
CA LYS A 287 7.78 -1.85 -26.92
C LYS A 287 8.62 -0.60 -27.19
N GLU A 288 8.92 -0.37 -28.46
CA GLU A 288 9.77 0.72 -28.97
C GLU A 288 8.99 2.01 -29.23
N ALA A 289 7.65 1.97 -29.16
CA ALA A 289 6.82 3.15 -29.38
C ALA A 289 6.83 4.07 -28.15
N GLU A 290 6.86 5.39 -28.37
CA GLU A 290 6.83 6.38 -27.28
C GLU A 290 5.63 6.16 -26.34
N PRO A 291 5.80 6.24 -25.00
CA PRO A 291 4.70 6.09 -24.06
C PRO A 291 3.54 7.04 -24.36
N LEU A 292 2.29 6.58 -24.23
CA LEU A 292 1.15 7.49 -24.30
C LEU A 292 1.13 8.36 -23.05
N SER A 293 0.73 9.62 -23.21
CA SER A 293 0.32 10.41 -22.07
C SER A 293 -0.98 9.86 -21.47
N PHE A 294 -1.28 10.25 -20.23
CA PHE A 294 -2.56 9.93 -19.57
C PHE A 294 -3.74 10.32 -20.47
N ASP A 295 -3.78 11.58 -20.92
CA ASP A 295 -4.93 12.12 -21.65
C ASP A 295 -5.13 11.43 -23.00
N GLU A 296 -4.04 11.14 -23.72
CA GLU A 296 -4.10 10.39 -24.98
C GLU A 296 -4.59 8.96 -24.79
N ALA A 297 -4.14 8.28 -23.73
CA ALA A 297 -4.55 6.92 -23.44
C ALA A 297 -6.04 6.85 -23.11
N LEU A 298 -6.51 7.74 -22.23
CA LEU A 298 -7.90 7.78 -21.78
C LEU A 298 -8.85 8.22 -22.91
N ASP A 299 -8.48 9.21 -23.73
CA ASP A 299 -9.26 9.61 -24.92
C ASP A 299 -9.43 8.44 -25.91
N ARG A 300 -8.35 7.71 -26.20
CA ARG A 300 -8.41 6.52 -27.07
C ARG A 300 -9.29 5.42 -26.46
N MET A 301 -9.18 5.19 -25.15
CA MET A 301 -10.04 4.23 -24.44
C MET A 301 -11.51 4.64 -24.52
N THR A 302 -11.84 5.91 -24.32
CA THR A 302 -13.19 6.47 -24.41
C THR A 302 -13.78 6.29 -25.82
N LYS A 303 -13.01 6.63 -26.85
CA LYS A 303 -13.41 6.40 -28.26
C LYS A 303 -13.62 4.91 -28.58
N ALA A 304 -12.74 4.04 -28.06
CA ALA A 304 -12.86 2.60 -28.25
C ALA A 304 -14.06 2.01 -27.48
N ALA A 305 -14.34 2.51 -26.26
CA ALA A 305 -15.51 2.15 -25.49
C ALA A 305 -16.79 2.54 -26.22
N GLY A 306 -16.87 3.75 -26.79
CA GLY A 306 -18.02 4.18 -27.60
C GLY A 306 -18.28 3.26 -28.80
N LYS A 307 -17.22 2.84 -29.50
CA LYS A 307 -17.28 1.94 -30.66
C LYS A 307 -17.45 0.45 -30.32
N LEU A 308 -17.32 0.07 -29.04
CA LEU A 308 -17.44 -1.32 -28.64
C LEU A 308 -18.87 -1.81 -28.89
N ASN A 309 -19.00 -2.79 -29.77
CA ASN A 309 -20.27 -3.43 -30.09
C ASN A 309 -20.41 -4.74 -29.29
N PRO A 310 -21.33 -4.81 -28.30
CA PRO A 310 -21.60 -6.01 -27.52
C PRO A 310 -22.03 -7.23 -28.35
N GLU A 311 -22.57 -7.02 -29.56
CA GLU A 311 -22.96 -8.10 -30.49
C GLU A 311 -21.79 -8.94 -30.99
N LYS A 312 -20.59 -8.37 -31.02
CA LYS A 312 -19.40 -9.04 -31.56
C LYS A 312 -18.57 -9.75 -30.49
N VAL A 313 -18.98 -9.70 -29.22
CA VAL A 313 -18.25 -10.31 -28.10
C VAL A 313 -18.78 -11.72 -27.86
N ARG A 314 -17.89 -12.73 -27.93
CA ARG A 314 -18.25 -14.13 -27.69
C ARG A 314 -17.77 -14.61 -26.32
N ILE A 315 -18.42 -15.64 -25.78
CA ILE A 315 -18.09 -16.24 -24.47
C ILE A 315 -16.65 -16.79 -24.47
N ASP A 316 -16.18 -17.36 -25.59
CA ASP A 316 -14.80 -17.86 -25.74
C ASP A 316 -13.73 -16.77 -25.59
N ASP A 317 -14.07 -15.49 -25.84
CA ASP A 317 -13.16 -14.37 -25.66
C ASP A 317 -12.94 -14.02 -24.17
N LEU A 318 -13.89 -14.37 -23.30
CA LEU A 318 -13.73 -14.24 -21.84
C LEU A 318 -12.75 -15.28 -21.27
N ALA A 319 -12.73 -16.51 -21.81
CA ALA A 319 -11.85 -17.57 -21.34
C ALA A 319 -10.36 -17.27 -21.61
N ARG A 320 -10.05 -16.53 -22.69
CA ARG A 320 -8.68 -16.14 -23.06
C ARG A 320 -8.15 -14.91 -22.32
N SER A 321 -9.02 -14.21 -21.58
CA SER A 321 -8.72 -12.94 -20.90
C SER A 321 -8.69 -13.04 -19.39
N GLY A 322 -9.12 -14.18 -18.82
CA GLY A 322 -8.67 -14.61 -17.50
C GLY A 322 -7.18 -14.88 -17.55
N GLY A 323 -6.37 -13.87 -17.24
CA GLY A 323 -4.94 -14.04 -17.07
C GLY A 323 -4.69 -15.16 -16.07
N ALA A 324 -3.64 -15.96 -16.31
CA ALA A 324 -3.11 -16.86 -15.31
C ALA A 324 -2.97 -16.10 -13.97
N PRO A 325 -3.22 -16.75 -12.81
CA PRO A 325 -3.00 -16.11 -11.53
C PRO A 325 -1.61 -15.49 -11.54
N ASP A 326 -1.51 -14.20 -11.21
CA ASP A 326 -0.22 -13.59 -10.91
C ASP A 326 0.40 -14.47 -9.82
N GLU A 327 1.46 -15.20 -10.18
CA GLU A 327 2.34 -15.87 -9.23
C GLU A 327 2.99 -14.78 -8.38
N SER A 328 2.22 -14.33 -7.38
CA SER A 328 2.67 -13.52 -6.28
C SER A 328 3.11 -14.49 -5.19
N GLY A 329 4.29 -15.07 -5.40
CA GLY A 329 5.09 -15.70 -4.34
C GLY A 329 6.00 -14.68 -3.67
#